data_AF-A0A286A6Y4-F1
#
_entry.id   AF-A0A286A6Y4-F1
#
_cell.length_a   1.000
_cell.length_b   1.000
_cell.length_c   1.000
_cell.angle_alpha   90.00
_cell.angle_beta   90.00
_cell.angle_gamma   90.00
#
_symmetry.space_group_name_H-M   'P 1'
#
loop_
_entity.id
_entity.type
_entity.pdbx_description
1 polymer ?
#
loop_
_entity_poly.entity_id
_entity_poly.type
_entity_poly.pdbx_seq_one_letter_code
_entity_poly.pdbx_strand_id
1 'polypeptide(L)'
;MLAKNLKLIRIKEVIEISGLKRSTLFVYINQGTFPSQIKLGKRCSAWIENEVLEVNFARIAEKTEQEIKELVANQKELRLQNTFH
;
A
#
# COMPACT_ATOMS: atom_id res chain seq x y z
N MET A 1 -9.53 5.87 -15.34
CA MET A 1 -8.48 6.82 -14.93
C MET A 1 -8.87 7.32 -13.55
N LEU A 2 -8.54 6.58 -12.48
CA LEU A 2 -8.83 7.02 -11.12
C LEU A 2 -7.91 8.20 -10.83
N ALA A 3 -8.49 9.33 -10.43
CA ALA A 3 -7.72 10.49 -10.00
C ALA A 3 -6.72 10.04 -8.93
N LYS A 4 -5.44 10.39 -9.11
CA LYS A 4 -4.33 9.97 -8.25
C LYS A 4 -4.44 10.69 -6.91
N ASN A 5 -5.32 10.20 -6.04
CA ASN A 5 -5.56 10.79 -4.73
C ASN A 5 -4.49 10.32 -3.74
N LEU A 6 -3.65 11.25 -3.28
CA LEU A 6 -2.52 10.99 -2.36
C LEU A 6 -2.95 11.12 -0.89
N LYS A 7 -4.18 10.73 -0.57
CA LYS A 7 -4.68 10.75 0.80
C LYS A 7 -3.89 9.77 1.67
N LEU A 8 -3.42 10.23 2.82
CA LEU A 8 -2.80 9.38 3.82
C LEU A 8 -3.86 8.81 4.76
N ILE A 9 -3.90 7.49 4.88
CA ILE A 9 -4.85 6.75 5.71
C ILE A 9 -4.15 6.01 6.85
N ARG A 10 -4.85 5.86 7.97
CA ARG A 10 -4.32 5.20 9.18
C ARG A 10 -4.56 3.70 9.15
N ILE A 11 -3.88 2.98 10.04
CA ILE A 11 -3.98 1.50 10.13
C ILE A 11 -5.42 0.98 10.27
N LYS A 12 -6.31 1.74 10.94
CA LYS A 12 -7.73 1.36 11.06
C LYS A 12 -8.42 1.36 9.69
N GLU A 13 -8.29 2.46 8.95
CA GLU A 13 -8.82 2.59 7.58
C GLU A 13 -8.19 1.54 6.64
N VAL A 14 -6.89 1.28 6.74
CA VAL A 14 -6.21 0.26 5.93
C VAL A 14 -6.81 -1.13 6.17
N ILE A 15 -7.08 -1.48 7.43
CA ILE A 15 -7.70 -2.76 7.81
C ILE A 15 -9.13 -2.86 7.27
N GLU A 16 -9.92 -1.79 7.39
CA GLU A 16 -11.28 -1.72 6.87
C GLU A 16 -11.32 -1.87 5.34
N ILE A 17 -10.44 -1.16 4.63
CA ILE A 17 -10.36 -1.18 3.16
C ILE A 17 -9.83 -2.53 2.65
N SER A 18 -8.80 -3.09 3.27
CA SER A 18 -8.17 -4.33 2.81
C SER A 18 -8.85 -5.61 3.30
N GLY A 19 -9.73 -5.52 4.30
CA GLY A 19 -10.31 -6.69 4.98
C GLY A 19 -9.29 -7.54 5.74
N LEU A 20 -8.04 -7.10 5.86
CA LEU A 20 -6.97 -7.86 6.49
C LEU A 20 -6.90 -7.58 7.98
N LYS A 21 -6.62 -8.62 8.77
CA LYS A 21 -6.20 -8.43 10.15
C LYS A 21 -4.83 -7.73 10.19
N ARG A 22 -4.61 -6.95 11.25
CA ARG A 22 -3.36 -6.19 11.46
C ARG A 22 -2.10 -7.07 11.36
N SER A 23 -2.11 -8.27 11.93
CA SER A 23 -0.98 -9.20 11.87
C SER A 23 -0.68 -9.64 10.45
N THR A 24 -1.70 -10.03 9.69
CA THR A 24 -1.60 -10.43 8.28
C THR A 24 -1.06 -9.29 7.42
N LEU A 25 -1.51 -8.06 7.67
CA LEU A 25 -0.99 -6.88 6.97
C LEU A 25 0.53 -6.78 7.09
N PHE A 26 1.08 -6.93 8.30
CA PHE A 26 2.53 -6.86 8.50
C PHE A 26 3.28 -8.04 7.90
N VAL A 27 2.68 -9.24 7.88
CA VAL A 27 3.24 -10.39 7.16
C VAL A 27 3.36 -10.07 5.67
N TYR A 28 2.31 -9.52 5.06
CA TYR A 28 2.32 -9.16 3.63
C TYR A 28 3.27 -8.00 3.32
N ILE A 29 3.39 -7.02 4.21
CA ILE A 29 4.42 -5.98 4.09
C ILE A 29 5.82 -6.60 4.09
N ASN A 30 6.11 -7.54 4.99
CA ASN A 30 7.40 -8.22 5.04
C ASN A 30 7.66 -9.11 3.81
N GLN A 31 6.59 -9.69 3.24
CA GLN A 31 6.65 -10.45 2.00
C GLN A 31 6.73 -9.57 0.74
N GLY A 32 6.57 -8.25 0.88
CA GLY A 32 6.54 -7.31 -0.26
C GLY A 32 5.24 -7.35 -1.06
N THR A 33 4.18 -8.00 -0.58
CA THR A 33 2.88 -8.13 -1.26
C THR A 33 1.86 -7.09 -0.77
N PHE A 34 2.33 -6.08 -0.03
CA PHE A 34 1.52 -4.95 0.42
C PHE A 34 2.40 -3.71 0.61
N PRO A 35 1.90 -2.49 0.33
CA PRO A 35 2.67 -1.26 0.46
C PRO A 35 3.19 -1.04 1.88
N SER A 36 4.45 -0.63 1.98
CA SER A 36 5.08 -0.25 3.24
C SER A 36 4.52 1.07 3.77
N GLN A 37 4.48 1.20 5.09
CA GLN A 37 3.98 2.38 5.79
C GLN A 37 4.94 3.57 5.68
N ILE A 38 4.38 4.77 5.53
CA ILE A 38 5.09 6.05 5.66
C ILE A 38 5.12 6.45 7.14
N LYS A 39 6.30 6.76 7.67
CA LYS A 39 6.47 7.24 9.05
C LYS A 39 6.23 8.76 9.08
N LEU A 40 5.18 9.18 9.78
CA LEU A 40 4.88 10.59 10.06
C LEU A 40 5.48 11.04 11.40
N GLY A 41 6.03 10.11 12.19
CA GLY A 41 6.67 10.36 13.47
C GLY A 41 6.93 9.07 14.24
N LYS A 42 7.52 9.17 15.44
CA LYS A 42 8.00 8.00 16.23
C LYS A 42 6.94 6.92 16.47
N ARG A 43 5.68 7.31 16.68
CA ARG A 43 4.54 6.38 16.93
C ARG A 43 3.45 6.49 15.85
N CYS A 44 3.77 7.12 14.73
CA CYS A 44 2.79 7.62 13.80
C CYS A 44 3.13 7.12 12.39
N SER A 45 2.28 6.23 11.85
CA SER A 45 2.43 5.74 10.49
C SER A 45 1.14 5.92 9.69
N ALA A 46 1.27 6.05 8.38
CA ALA A 46 0.17 6.09 7.43
C ALA A 46 0.52 5.35 6.14
N TRP A 47 -0.46 5.12 5.29
CA TRP A 47 -0.33 4.56 3.95
C TRP A 47 -0.98 5.50 2.95
N ILE A 48 -0.54 5.45 1.69
CA ILE A 48 -1.25 6.15 0.62
C ILE A 48 -2.47 5.32 0.25
N GLU A 49 -3.65 5.92 0.31
CA GLU A 49 -4.92 5.26 0.04
C GLU A 49 -4.93 4.57 -1.32
N ASN A 50 -4.44 5.25 -2.37
CA ASN A 50 -4.39 4.71 -3.72
C ASN A 50 -3.55 3.42 -3.81
N GLU A 51 -2.42 3.33 -3.13
CA GLU A 51 -1.56 2.14 -3.19
C GLU A 51 -2.23 0.92 -2.54
N VAL A 52 -2.97 1.16 -1.46
CA VAL A 52 -3.77 0.12 -0.78
C VAL A 52 -4.89 -0.35 -1.70
N LEU A 53 -5.60 0.57 -2.36
CA LEU A 53 -6.66 0.24 -3.31
C LEU A 53 -6.10 -0.52 -4.52
N GLU A 54 -4.97 -0.12 -5.08
CA GLU A 54 -4.32 -0.81 -6.19
C GLU A 54 -3.97 -2.28 -5.86
N VAL A 55 -3.45 -2.55 -4.67
CA VAL A 55 -3.19 -3.94 -4.24
C VAL A 55 -4.51 -4.72 -4.09
N ASN A 56 -5.56 -4.11 -3.56
CA ASN A 56 -6.88 -4.75 -3.50
C ASN A 56 -7.42 -5.05 -4.90
N PHE A 57 -7.32 -4.10 -5.84
CA PHE A 57 -7.73 -4.32 -7.23
C PHE A 57 -6.92 -5.43 -7.89
N ALA A 58 -5.61 -5.49 -7.66
CA ALA A 58 -4.77 -6.58 -8.15
C ALA A 58 -5.24 -7.95 -7.61
N ARG A 59 -5.57 -8.03 -6.30
CA ARG A 59 -6.13 -9.26 -5.71
C ARG A 59 -7.49 -9.64 -6.28
N ILE A 60 -8.39 -8.66 -6.48
CA ILE A 60 -9.70 -8.88 -7.10
C ILE A 60 -9.55 -9.37 -8.53
N ALA A 61 -8.54 -8.86 -9.25
CA ALA A 61 -8.19 -9.30 -10.60
C ALA A 61 -7.37 -10.61 -10.62
N GLU A 62 -7.31 -11.34 -9.50
CA GLU A 62 -6.60 -12.61 -9.35
C GLU A 62 -5.13 -12.59 -9.78
N LYS A 63 -4.47 -11.42 -9.59
CA LYS A 63 -3.05 -11.28 -9.88
C LYS A 63 -2.22 -12.22 -9.02
N THR A 64 -1.18 -12.77 -9.62
CA THR A 64 -0.24 -13.64 -8.93
C THR A 64 0.51 -12.87 -7.85
N GLU A 65 1.05 -13.59 -6.87
CA GLU A 65 1.85 -12.97 -5.81
C GLU A 65 3.05 -12.21 -6.37
N GLN A 66 3.64 -12.72 -7.46
CA GLN A 66 4.77 -12.10 -8.14
C GLN A 66 4.39 -10.75 -8.77
N GLU A 67 3.27 -10.70 -9.50
CA GLU A 67 2.77 -9.43 -10.09
C GLU A 67 2.43 -8.40 -8.99
N ILE A 68 1.90 -8.84 -7.85
CA ILE A 68 1.60 -7.94 -6.72
C ILE A 68 2.91 -7.41 -6.09
N LYS A 69 3.95 -8.23 -5.97
CA LYS A 69 5.27 -7.78 -5.50
C LYS A 69 5.87 -6.73 -6.42
N GLU A 70 5.79 -6.95 -7.73
CA GLU A 70 6.25 -6.01 -8.74
C GLU A 70 5.46 -4.69 -8.68
N LEU A 71 4.13 -4.76 -8.54
CA LEU A 71 3.29 -3.58 -8.32
C LEU A 71 3.74 -2.78 -7.09
N VAL A 72 3.95 -3.43 -5.95
CA VAL A 72 4.38 -2.78 -4.70
C VAL A 72 5.79 -2.19 -4.83
N ALA A 73 6.70 -2.85 -5.55
CA ALA A 73 8.03 -2.32 -5.84
C ALA A 73 7.94 -1.04 -6.69
N ASN A 74 7.13 -1.05 -7.75
CA ASN A 74 6.90 0.10 -8.62
C ASN A 74 6.28 1.28 -7.84
N GLN A 75 5.32 1.02 -6.96
CA GLN A 75 4.75 2.05 -6.07
C GLN A 75 5.85 2.74 -5.23
N LYS A 76 6.75 1.95 -4.64
CA LYS A 76 7.88 2.49 -3.85
C LYS A 76 8.81 3.37 -4.70
N GLU A 77 9.13 2.96 -5.92
CA GLU A 77 9.95 3.75 -6.84
C GLU A 77 9.27 5.07 -7.22
N LEU A 78 7.97 5.03 -7.52
CA LEU A 78 7.17 6.22 -7.82
C LEU A 78 7.16 7.21 -6.66
N ARG A 79 7.13 6.75 -5.40
CA ARG A 79 7.25 7.65 -4.23
C ARG A 79 8.57 8.44 -4.29
N LEU A 80 9.68 7.78 -4.62
CA LEU A 80 11.01 8.41 -4.68
C LEU A 80 11.10 9.45 -5.80
N GLN A 81 10.54 9.14 -6.98
CA GLN A 81 10.53 10.05 -8.12
C GLN A 81 9.70 11.33 -7.84
N ASN A 82 8.59 11.20 -7.11
CA ASN A 82 7.73 12.35 -6.76
C ASN A 82 8.24 13.18 -5.56
N THR A 83 9.40 12.85 -4.98
CA THR A 83 9.94 13.56 -3.79
C THR A 83 10.67 14.87 -4.16
N PHE A 84 10.85 15.19 -5.45
CA PHE A 84 11.72 16.30 -5.91
C PHE A 84 11.09 17.26 -6.95
N HIS A 85 9.77 17.42 -6.96
CA HIS A 85 9.11 18.45 -7.79
C HIS A 85 8.11 19.24 -6.94
#